data_AF-A0A7J4K7Z8-F1
#
_entry.id   AF-A0A7J4K7Z8-F1
#
_cell.length_a   1.000
_cell.length_b   1.000
_cell.length_c   1.000
_cell.angle_alpha   90.00
_cell.angle_beta   90.00
_cell.angle_gamma   90.00
#
_symmetry.space_group_name_H-M   'P 1'
#
loop_
_entity.id
_entity.type
_entity.pdbx_description
1 polymer ?
#
loop_
_entity_poly.entity_id
_entity_poly.type
_entity_poly.pdbx_seq_one_letter_code
_entity_poly.pdbx_strand_id
1 'polypeptide(L)'
;MLGATFAFAASQPLVDMGTAANFAILGKTGISTTGTTSIVGDIGVSPIDATGMTGFGLIMDSSNQFSTSSLLDGRAYASDYAPPTPTAMTTAISDMETAYTEAAGRTLPDHTELGAGNIGGMTLTPGLYKWSSSVTIPTDVTLNGSPTDVWVFQIAQTLDISSGKKIVLIGGARAENIFWQVGGQTTLGTTSVFNGNILGQTAIVIETGATLNGRALAQTAVTLDSNNVTEATITPPVVNQTTNVTVSIAPWYPQENNYILICDANGFVPTSYDWNFGDGQLLQNYSQDNIYHTYADGVYNTTCTAMNTLISETGSIIISVNMTGNQTNTTECFYSIKDIPAVCIGGTITTDTTNGCRTIVCTNESASMQVLACDKPTGTNPAYFEMYKQWQTGTDVTEICIGTTCISDNGFASQSYPYCISNTIPPVNDTNTTTNTTNLTSTTLHVAPWYPQGGNYVFICDASGFTPTSYDWDFGDGQNLWDYNQDNTYHSYANGTYNLTCIAKNNEISSAGTLTINV
;
A
#
# COMPACT_ATOMS: atom_id res chain seq x y z
N MET A 1 -17.71 -39.31 24.35
CA MET A 1 -17.18 -37.99 24.77
C MET A 1 -17.13 -37.17 23.50
N LEU A 2 -18.13 -36.30 23.26
CA LEU A 2 -18.15 -35.45 22.07
C LEU A 2 -16.99 -34.46 22.18
N GLY A 3 -16.08 -34.48 21.21
CA GLY A 3 -14.98 -33.51 21.12
C GLY A 3 -15.55 -32.15 20.73
N ALA A 4 -15.37 -31.16 21.59
CA ALA A 4 -15.63 -29.78 21.26
C ALA A 4 -14.59 -29.34 20.21
N THR A 5 -15.05 -29.05 18.99
CA THR A 5 -14.29 -28.31 17.99
C THR A 5 -14.16 -26.86 18.46
N PHE A 6 -12.96 -26.47 18.87
CA PHE A 6 -12.63 -25.06 19.10
C PHE A 6 -12.47 -24.39 17.73
N ALA A 7 -13.44 -23.53 17.37
CA ALA A 7 -13.27 -22.61 16.26
C ALA A 7 -12.34 -21.48 16.71
N PHE A 8 -11.23 -21.27 16.01
CA PHE A 8 -10.45 -20.05 16.16
C PHE A 8 -11.22 -18.93 15.45
N ALA A 9 -11.62 -17.90 16.19
CA ALA A 9 -12.21 -16.69 15.61
C ALA A 9 -11.15 -16.03 14.71
N ALA A 10 -11.52 -15.68 13.47
CA ALA A 10 -10.65 -14.91 12.60
C ALA A 10 -10.44 -13.51 13.20
N SER A 11 -9.20 -12.99 13.14
CA SER A 11 -8.91 -11.64 13.63
C SER A 11 -9.78 -10.61 12.90
N GLN A 12 -10.41 -9.71 13.65
CA GLN A 12 -11.19 -8.61 13.08
C GLN A 12 -10.27 -7.70 12.24
N PRO A 13 -10.68 -7.26 11.04
CA PRO A 13 -9.93 -6.27 10.28
C PRO A 13 -9.97 -4.90 10.98
N LEU A 14 -8.99 -4.03 10.73
CA LEU A 14 -9.03 -2.66 11.22
C LEU A 14 -10.22 -1.88 10.64
N VAL A 15 -10.67 -0.83 11.33
CA VAL A 15 -11.61 0.15 10.78
C VAL A 15 -10.77 1.20 10.05
N ASP A 16 -10.95 1.35 8.75
CA ASP A 16 -10.26 2.39 7.99
C ASP A 16 -10.90 3.75 8.28
N MET A 17 -10.09 4.68 8.79
CA MET A 17 -10.50 6.04 9.14
C MET A 17 -10.11 7.06 8.06
N GLY A 18 -9.47 6.64 6.97
CA GLY A 18 -9.01 7.53 5.91
C GLY A 18 -8.25 8.74 6.46
N THR A 19 -8.58 9.93 5.97
CA THR A 19 -7.97 11.19 6.41
C THR A 19 -8.42 11.64 7.80
N ALA A 20 -9.51 11.09 8.36
CA ALA A 20 -9.90 11.34 9.75
C ALA A 20 -8.87 10.76 10.75
N ALA A 21 -8.05 9.79 10.32
CA ALA A 21 -6.98 9.24 11.12
C ALA A 21 -5.92 10.28 11.52
N ASN A 22 -5.80 11.39 10.78
CA ASN A 22 -4.82 12.45 11.05
C ASN A 22 -5.22 13.38 12.22
N PHE A 23 -6.40 13.18 12.82
CA PHE A 23 -6.93 14.06 13.86
C PHE A 23 -7.04 13.33 15.19
N ALA A 24 -6.52 13.95 16.25
CA ALA A 24 -6.81 13.59 17.62
C ALA A 24 -8.28 13.87 17.95
N ILE A 25 -8.81 15.01 17.47
CA ILE A 25 -10.21 15.41 17.70
C ILE A 25 -10.81 15.99 16.42
N LEU A 26 -11.95 15.43 16.00
CA LEU A 26 -12.69 15.89 14.82
C LEU A 26 -14.17 16.07 15.20
N GLY A 27 -14.75 17.23 14.92
CA GLY A 27 -16.14 17.56 15.30
C GLY A 27 -16.90 18.29 14.21
N LYS A 28 -18.18 17.97 13.98
CA LYS A 28 -19.01 18.70 12.99
C LYS A 28 -19.60 20.01 13.48
N THR A 29 -19.92 20.09 14.77
CA THR A 29 -20.66 21.21 15.37
C THR A 29 -19.88 21.96 16.44
N GLY A 30 -18.61 21.59 16.66
CA GLY A 30 -17.69 22.34 17.50
C GLY A 30 -16.78 21.47 18.37
N ILE A 31 -15.71 22.09 18.85
CA ILE A 31 -14.81 21.52 19.86
C ILE A 31 -14.63 22.59 20.93
N SER A 32 -14.93 22.29 22.18
CA SER A 32 -14.79 23.25 23.28
C SER A 32 -13.89 22.71 24.35
N THR A 33 -13.10 23.60 24.95
CA THR A 33 -12.27 23.28 26.12
C THR A 33 -12.38 24.34 27.20
N THR A 34 -12.27 23.92 28.45
CA THR A 34 -12.02 24.80 29.60
C THR A 34 -10.88 24.25 30.44
N GLY A 35 -10.27 25.09 31.28
CA GLY A 35 -9.17 24.69 32.16
C GLY A 35 -7.86 24.36 31.41
N THR A 36 -6.97 23.62 32.09
CA THR A 36 -5.62 23.30 31.57
C THR A 36 -5.66 22.00 30.75
N THR A 37 -6.03 22.12 29.48
CA THR A 37 -6.06 21.01 28.52
C THR A 37 -4.72 20.88 27.78
N SER A 38 -4.34 19.65 27.44
CA SER A 38 -3.18 19.32 26.60
C SER A 38 -3.61 18.31 25.54
N ILE A 39 -3.43 18.66 24.27
CA ILE A 39 -3.73 17.79 23.13
C ILE A 39 -2.45 17.58 22.34
N VAL A 40 -2.11 16.31 22.05
CA VAL A 40 -1.06 15.93 21.11
C VAL A 40 -1.75 15.35 19.88
N GLY A 41 -1.54 15.98 18.71
CA GLY A 41 -2.21 15.67 17.45
C GLY A 41 -3.13 16.79 16.98
N ASP A 42 -3.58 16.72 15.73
CA ASP A 42 -4.36 17.79 15.10
C ASP A 42 -5.83 17.79 15.54
N ILE A 43 -6.47 18.96 15.52
CA ILE A 43 -7.91 19.10 15.75
C ILE A 43 -8.62 19.76 14.56
N GLY A 44 -9.88 19.40 14.33
CA GLY A 44 -10.59 19.88 13.15
C GLY A 44 -12.09 20.06 13.37
N VAL A 45 -12.66 21.11 12.77
CA VAL A 45 -14.11 21.28 12.66
C VAL A 45 -14.61 21.55 11.25
N SER A 46 -15.68 20.89 10.85
CA SER A 46 -16.39 21.13 9.59
C SER A 46 -17.75 20.41 9.59
N PRO A 47 -18.84 21.00 9.09
CA PRO A 47 -18.90 22.23 8.30
C PRO A 47 -18.92 23.52 9.13
N ILE A 48 -19.04 23.45 10.45
CA ILE A 48 -18.94 24.65 11.31
C ILE A 48 -17.58 25.34 11.11
N ASP A 49 -17.59 26.67 11.18
CA ASP A 49 -16.39 27.49 11.07
C ASP A 49 -15.55 27.44 12.37
N ALA A 50 -14.41 28.12 12.36
CA ALA A 50 -13.47 28.17 13.47
C ALA A 50 -14.05 28.74 14.76
N THR A 51 -15.17 29.49 14.71
CA THR A 51 -15.84 29.97 15.92
C THR A 51 -16.46 28.83 16.73
N GLY A 52 -16.68 27.67 16.10
CA GLY A 52 -17.03 26.42 16.77
C GLY A 52 -15.92 25.82 17.64
N MET A 53 -14.67 26.29 17.50
CA MET A 53 -13.55 25.90 18.35
C MET A 53 -13.35 26.92 19.48
N THR A 54 -13.85 26.61 20.67
CA THR A 54 -13.91 27.56 21.80
C THR A 54 -12.99 27.18 22.95
N GLY A 55 -12.41 28.20 23.62
CA GLY A 55 -11.54 28.01 24.79
C GLY A 55 -10.06 27.71 24.48
N PHE A 56 -9.71 27.54 23.21
CA PHE A 56 -8.32 27.23 22.79
C PHE A 56 -7.41 28.46 22.67
N GLY A 57 -7.96 29.68 22.60
CA GLY A 57 -7.16 30.88 22.32
C GLY A 57 -6.40 30.77 20.99
N LEU A 58 -7.11 30.35 19.93
CA LEU A 58 -6.52 30.07 18.61
C LEU A 58 -5.83 31.31 18.03
N ILE A 59 -4.63 31.10 17.49
CA ILE A 59 -3.84 32.10 16.76
C ILE A 59 -3.70 31.61 15.33
N MET A 60 -4.26 32.36 14.39
CA MET A 60 -4.18 32.06 12.95
C MET A 60 -2.73 32.11 12.47
N ASP A 61 -2.31 31.10 11.71
CA ASP A 61 -1.00 31.10 11.04
C ASP A 61 -0.98 32.09 9.87
N SER A 62 0.21 32.54 9.48
CA SER A 62 0.45 33.44 8.35
C SER A 62 -0.12 32.97 7.01
N SER A 63 -0.26 31.65 6.80
CA SER A 63 -0.88 31.07 5.61
C SER A 63 -2.41 31.19 5.59
N ASN A 64 -3.04 31.50 6.73
CA ASN A 64 -4.48 31.40 6.99
C ASN A 64 -5.07 29.98 6.76
N GLN A 65 -4.24 28.93 6.64
CA GLN A 65 -4.70 27.56 6.39
C GLN A 65 -4.97 26.77 7.67
N PHE A 66 -4.37 27.15 8.79
CA PHE A 66 -4.55 26.53 10.10
C PHE A 66 -4.33 27.56 11.21
N SER A 67 -4.69 27.20 12.42
CA SER A 67 -4.36 27.95 13.63
C SER A 67 -3.60 27.09 14.64
N THR A 68 -3.00 27.76 15.62
CA THR A 68 -2.21 27.15 16.71
C THR A 68 -2.77 27.55 18.07
N SER A 69 -2.44 26.79 19.11
CA SER A 69 -2.81 27.06 20.50
C SER A 69 -1.72 26.57 21.45
N SER A 70 -1.58 27.21 22.62
CA SER A 70 -0.70 26.70 23.68
C SER A 70 -1.20 25.39 24.32
N LEU A 71 -2.45 24.99 24.07
CA LEU A 71 -3.06 23.75 24.57
C LEU A 71 -2.94 22.60 23.56
N LEU A 72 -2.30 22.84 22.41
CA LEU A 72 -2.29 21.97 21.25
C LEU A 72 -0.85 21.80 20.73
N ASP A 73 -0.30 20.60 20.87
CA ASP A 73 0.89 20.13 20.16
C ASP A 73 0.44 19.50 18.83
N GLY A 74 0.10 20.39 17.90
CA GLY A 74 -0.58 20.09 16.65
C GLY A 74 -1.14 21.36 16.01
N ARG A 75 -2.02 21.20 15.03
CA ARG A 75 -2.68 22.28 14.30
C ARG A 75 -4.20 22.17 14.43
N ALA A 76 -4.85 23.32 14.48
CA ALA A 76 -6.30 23.41 14.43
C ALA A 76 -6.74 23.80 13.01
N TYR A 77 -7.75 23.11 12.50
CA TYR A 77 -8.28 23.28 11.14
C TYR A 77 -9.79 23.55 11.17
N ALA A 78 -10.28 24.41 10.28
CA ALA A 78 -11.69 24.77 10.21
C ALA A 78 -12.17 24.96 8.76
N SER A 79 -13.49 24.90 8.56
CA SER A 79 -14.11 25.00 7.23
C SER A 79 -13.97 26.38 6.57
N ASP A 80 -13.76 27.44 7.34
CA ASP A 80 -13.63 28.83 6.87
C ASP A 80 -12.17 29.29 6.63
N TYR A 81 -11.20 28.39 6.81
CA TYR A 81 -9.79 28.68 6.57
C TYR A 81 -9.45 28.72 5.07
N ALA A 82 -8.26 29.23 4.74
CA ALA A 82 -7.80 29.34 3.37
C ALA A 82 -7.60 27.94 2.72
N PRO A 83 -7.81 27.79 1.39
CA PRO A 83 -7.50 26.55 0.67
C PRO A 83 -6.05 26.08 0.89
N PRO A 84 -5.80 24.76 0.99
CA PRO A 84 -6.72 23.65 0.69
C PRO A 84 -7.58 23.17 1.88
N THR A 85 -7.54 23.84 3.03
CA THR A 85 -8.14 23.36 4.29
C THR A 85 -9.63 23.02 4.20
N PRO A 86 -10.51 23.82 3.58
CA PRO A 86 -11.94 23.49 3.53
C PRO A 86 -12.23 22.15 2.83
N THR A 87 -11.49 21.84 1.76
CA THR A 87 -11.62 20.57 1.03
C THR A 87 -11.09 19.41 1.87
N ALA A 88 -9.89 19.56 2.46
CA ALA A 88 -9.31 18.55 3.34
C ALA A 88 -10.22 18.23 4.54
N MET A 89 -10.80 19.26 5.16
CA MET A 89 -11.75 19.11 6.27
C MET A 89 -13.06 18.43 5.84
N THR A 90 -13.56 18.71 4.64
CA THR A 90 -14.74 18.02 4.09
C THR A 90 -14.46 16.53 3.90
N THR A 91 -13.29 16.17 3.36
CA THR A 91 -12.85 14.77 3.21
C THR A 91 -12.71 14.08 4.56
N ALA A 92 -12.06 14.70 5.54
CA ALA A 92 -11.90 14.12 6.88
C ALA A 92 -13.25 13.82 7.56
N ILE A 93 -14.23 14.71 7.43
CA ILE A 93 -15.58 14.46 7.95
C ILE A 93 -16.29 13.31 7.22
N SER A 94 -16.15 13.24 5.90
CA SER A 94 -16.69 12.13 5.10
C SER A 94 -16.07 10.78 5.48
N ASP A 95 -14.75 10.75 5.70
CA ASP A 95 -14.02 9.55 6.10
C ASP A 95 -14.43 9.11 7.51
N MET A 96 -14.63 10.05 8.45
CA MET A 96 -15.18 9.77 9.77
C MET A 96 -16.59 9.15 9.70
N GLU A 97 -17.48 9.68 8.87
CA GLU A 97 -18.82 9.14 8.67
C GLU A 97 -18.79 7.74 8.03
N THR A 98 -17.84 7.52 7.12
CA THR A 98 -17.60 6.22 6.48
C THR A 98 -17.08 5.20 7.49
N ALA A 99 -16.09 5.55 8.30
CA ALA A 99 -15.56 4.72 9.38
C ALA A 99 -16.64 4.34 10.40
N TYR A 100 -17.47 5.31 10.81
CA TYR A 100 -18.62 5.06 11.68
C TYR A 100 -19.59 4.03 11.07
N THR A 101 -19.93 4.22 9.79
CA THR A 101 -20.89 3.36 9.09
C THR A 101 -20.33 1.95 8.86
N GLU A 102 -19.03 1.83 8.54
CA GLU A 102 -18.32 0.55 8.43
C GLU A 102 -18.34 -0.19 9.77
N ALA A 103 -17.88 0.45 10.84
CA ALA A 103 -17.83 -0.15 12.17
C ALA A 103 -19.23 -0.57 12.66
N ALA A 104 -20.25 0.26 12.44
CA ALA A 104 -21.66 -0.05 12.77
C ALA A 104 -22.24 -1.17 11.91
N GLY A 105 -21.76 -1.31 10.67
CA GLY A 105 -22.23 -2.25 9.67
C GLY A 105 -21.64 -3.65 9.78
N ARG A 106 -20.61 -3.85 10.59
CA ARG A 106 -20.02 -5.20 10.78
C ARG A 106 -21.05 -6.20 11.29
N THR A 107 -20.97 -7.41 10.76
CA THR A 107 -21.91 -8.51 11.05
C THR A 107 -21.18 -9.66 11.76
N LEU A 108 -21.96 -10.61 12.31
CA LEU A 108 -21.45 -11.77 13.03
C LEU A 108 -20.61 -11.40 14.27
N PRO A 109 -21.19 -10.68 15.25
CA PRO A 109 -20.47 -10.34 16.47
C PRO A 109 -20.07 -11.59 17.26
N ASP A 110 -18.83 -11.61 17.75
CA ASP A 110 -18.30 -12.64 18.65
C ASP A 110 -19.05 -12.62 19.99
N HIS A 111 -19.50 -11.43 20.41
CA HIS A 111 -20.25 -11.21 21.64
C HIS A 111 -21.45 -10.29 21.43
N THR A 112 -22.62 -10.70 21.92
CA THR A 112 -23.86 -9.91 21.85
C THR A 112 -24.41 -9.67 23.25
N GLU A 113 -24.74 -8.42 23.56
CA GLU A 113 -25.30 -7.96 24.84
C GLU A 113 -24.46 -8.40 26.08
N LEU A 114 -23.14 -8.45 25.93
CA LEU A 114 -22.24 -8.89 27.00
C LEU A 114 -22.44 -8.03 28.26
N GLY A 115 -22.60 -8.70 29.41
CA GLY A 115 -22.80 -8.03 30.69
C GLY A 115 -24.11 -7.23 30.81
N ALA A 116 -25.06 -7.42 29.88
CA ALA A 116 -26.25 -6.58 29.75
C ALA A 116 -25.90 -5.07 29.71
N GLY A 117 -24.79 -4.75 29.04
CA GLY A 117 -24.26 -3.38 28.91
C GLY A 117 -23.31 -2.97 30.03
N ASN A 118 -23.19 -3.71 31.14
CA ASN A 118 -22.17 -3.42 32.15
C ASN A 118 -20.95 -4.33 31.95
N ILE A 119 -19.84 -3.76 31.49
CA ILE A 119 -18.58 -4.49 31.21
C ILE A 119 -17.50 -4.25 32.28
N GLY A 120 -17.85 -3.56 33.38
CA GLY A 120 -16.91 -3.29 34.46
C GLY A 120 -16.34 -4.58 35.07
N GLY A 121 -15.02 -4.60 35.29
CA GLY A 121 -14.30 -5.74 35.89
C GLY A 121 -14.02 -6.89 34.92
N MET A 122 -14.47 -6.81 33.66
CA MET A 122 -14.25 -7.85 32.67
C MET A 122 -12.87 -7.75 32.03
N THR A 123 -12.38 -8.88 31.52
CA THR A 123 -11.26 -8.94 30.56
C THR A 123 -11.80 -9.36 29.22
N LEU A 124 -11.69 -8.49 28.22
CA LEU A 124 -12.25 -8.66 26.88
C LEU A 124 -11.14 -9.08 25.93
N THR A 125 -11.34 -10.20 25.25
CA THR A 125 -10.46 -10.69 24.17
C THR A 125 -10.76 -9.93 22.87
N PRO A 126 -9.87 -9.98 21.87
CA PRO A 126 -10.10 -9.36 20.56
C PRO A 126 -11.41 -9.85 19.93
N GLY A 127 -12.05 -9.01 19.13
CA GLY A 127 -13.29 -9.38 18.45
C GLY A 127 -14.28 -8.24 18.25
N LEU A 128 -15.42 -8.60 17.68
CA LEU A 128 -16.57 -7.75 17.44
C LEU A 128 -17.61 -7.93 18.56
N TYR A 129 -17.93 -6.85 19.24
CA TYR A 129 -18.92 -6.82 20.32
C TYR A 129 -20.09 -5.94 19.94
N LYS A 130 -21.31 -6.37 20.28
CA LYS A 130 -22.54 -5.66 19.91
C LYS A 130 -23.51 -5.51 21.08
N TRP A 131 -24.00 -4.28 21.25
CA TRP A 131 -25.11 -3.93 22.13
C TRP A 131 -26.14 -3.07 21.41
N SER A 132 -27.40 -3.46 21.53
CA SER A 132 -28.59 -2.64 21.23
C SER A 132 -28.93 -1.66 22.36
N SER A 133 -28.27 -1.83 23.52
CA SER A 133 -28.41 -1.06 24.74
C SER A 133 -27.24 -0.08 24.94
N SER A 134 -27.29 0.68 26.03
CA SER A 134 -26.17 1.51 26.49
C SER A 134 -25.10 0.65 27.16
N VAL A 135 -23.84 1.06 27.06
CA VAL A 135 -22.70 0.39 27.72
C VAL A 135 -22.13 1.26 28.82
N THR A 136 -21.82 0.65 29.97
CA THR A 136 -21.25 1.30 31.15
C THR A 136 -19.99 0.59 31.63
N ILE A 137 -19.02 1.38 32.11
CA ILE A 137 -17.76 0.92 32.70
C ILE A 137 -17.66 1.48 34.14
N PRO A 138 -18.38 0.90 35.12
CA PRO A 138 -18.40 1.37 36.51
C PRO A 138 -17.16 0.96 37.32
N THR A 139 -16.43 -0.05 36.85
CA THR A 139 -15.13 -0.50 37.34
C THR A 139 -14.20 -0.70 36.16
N ASP A 140 -12.88 -0.77 36.40
CA ASP A 140 -11.90 -0.94 35.32
C ASP A 140 -12.25 -2.14 34.44
N VAL A 141 -12.06 -1.98 33.13
CA VAL A 141 -12.19 -3.06 32.14
C VAL A 141 -10.82 -3.30 31.50
N THR A 142 -10.49 -4.54 31.22
CA THR A 142 -9.20 -4.91 30.62
C THR A 142 -9.40 -5.40 29.20
N LEU A 143 -8.60 -4.91 28.25
CA LEU A 143 -8.49 -5.44 26.89
C LEU A 143 -7.19 -6.22 26.79
N ASN A 144 -7.29 -7.51 26.46
CA ASN A 144 -6.14 -8.42 26.44
C ASN A 144 -5.97 -9.07 25.08
N GLY A 145 -4.90 -8.71 24.39
CA GLY A 145 -4.52 -9.32 23.13
C GLY A 145 -3.17 -8.80 22.64
N SER A 146 -2.77 -9.26 21.47
CA SER A 146 -1.49 -8.95 20.83
C SER A 146 -1.45 -7.52 20.25
N PRO A 147 -0.27 -7.03 19.84
CA PRO A 147 -0.12 -5.74 19.17
C PRO A 147 -0.88 -5.57 17.85
N THR A 148 -1.31 -6.67 17.22
CA THR A 148 -2.02 -6.68 15.93
C THR A 148 -3.50 -6.97 16.08
N ASP A 149 -3.94 -7.31 17.29
CA ASP A 149 -5.33 -7.69 17.54
C ASP A 149 -6.24 -6.46 17.53
N VAL A 150 -7.49 -6.67 17.11
CA VAL A 150 -8.48 -5.60 16.89
C VAL A 150 -9.72 -5.82 17.75
N TRP A 151 -10.25 -4.71 18.28
CA TRP A 151 -11.53 -4.65 18.97
C TRP A 151 -12.46 -3.68 18.26
N VAL A 152 -13.68 -4.13 17.96
CA VAL A 152 -14.75 -3.24 17.50
C VAL A 152 -15.94 -3.39 18.42
N PHE A 153 -16.32 -2.29 19.09
CA PHE A 153 -17.47 -2.22 19.97
C PHE A 153 -18.59 -1.43 19.28
N GLN A 154 -19.69 -2.11 18.94
CA GLN A 154 -20.91 -1.51 18.38
C GLN A 154 -21.91 -1.24 19.51
N ILE A 155 -22.16 0.04 19.80
CA ILE A 155 -23.03 0.47 20.90
C ILE A 155 -24.14 1.34 20.32
N ALA A 156 -25.38 0.84 20.34
CA ALA A 156 -26.51 1.55 19.74
C ALA A 156 -26.95 2.80 20.51
N GLN A 157 -26.66 2.87 21.82
CA GLN A 157 -27.03 3.99 22.70
C GLN A 157 -25.78 4.66 23.29
N THR A 158 -25.78 5.01 24.58
CA THR A 158 -24.66 5.74 25.20
C THR A 158 -23.50 4.82 25.61
N LEU A 159 -22.31 5.40 25.73
CA LEU A 159 -21.14 4.79 26.33
C LEU A 159 -20.66 5.66 27.50
N ASP A 160 -20.67 5.12 28.71
CA ASP A 160 -20.32 5.88 29.91
C ASP A 160 -19.23 5.15 30.74
N ILE A 161 -18.04 5.75 30.84
CA ILE A 161 -17.01 5.31 31.79
C ILE A 161 -17.08 6.15 33.07
N SER A 162 -17.17 5.47 34.22
CA SER A 162 -17.28 6.14 35.51
C SER A 162 -15.97 6.84 35.91
N SER A 163 -16.09 7.84 36.79
CA SER A 163 -14.95 8.62 37.26
C SER A 163 -13.84 7.75 37.87
N GLY A 164 -12.61 8.06 37.51
CA GLY A 164 -11.39 7.38 37.97
C GLY A 164 -11.23 5.94 37.47
N LYS A 165 -12.07 5.48 36.54
CA LYS A 165 -11.99 4.14 35.94
C LYS A 165 -11.17 4.11 34.67
N LYS A 166 -10.66 2.93 34.35
CA LYS A 166 -9.69 2.75 33.27
C LYS A 166 -10.10 1.64 32.31
N ILE A 167 -9.83 1.86 31.04
CA ILE A 167 -9.67 0.81 30.05
C ILE A 167 -8.20 0.41 30.07
N VAL A 168 -7.88 -0.76 30.62
CA VAL A 168 -6.51 -1.24 30.79
C VAL A 168 -6.11 -2.09 29.59
N LEU A 169 -4.96 -1.80 28.97
CA LEU A 169 -4.42 -2.61 27.88
C LEU A 169 -3.35 -3.57 28.41
N ILE A 170 -3.47 -4.85 28.10
CA ILE A 170 -2.48 -5.89 28.43
C ILE A 170 -2.23 -6.79 27.21
N GLY A 171 -1.20 -7.65 27.29
CA GLY A 171 -0.87 -8.61 26.22
C GLY A 171 -0.15 -7.98 25.01
N GLY A 172 0.01 -6.67 24.98
CA GLY A 172 0.54 -5.91 23.86
C GLY A 172 -0.52 -5.13 23.08
N ALA A 173 -1.80 -5.22 23.47
CA ALA A 173 -2.90 -4.48 22.87
C ALA A 173 -2.58 -2.98 22.76
N ARG A 174 -2.96 -2.39 21.63
CA ARG A 174 -2.65 -1.00 21.30
C ARG A 174 -3.93 -0.19 21.04
N ALA A 175 -3.93 1.07 21.47
CA ALA A 175 -5.10 1.94 21.39
C ALA A 175 -5.54 2.20 19.94
N GLU A 176 -4.61 2.23 19.00
CA GLU A 176 -4.89 2.42 17.57
C GLU A 176 -5.75 1.31 16.95
N ASN A 177 -5.77 0.10 17.54
CA ASN A 177 -6.55 -1.05 17.04
C ASN A 177 -7.89 -1.23 17.75
N ILE A 178 -8.31 -0.27 18.58
CA ILE A 178 -9.54 -0.37 19.38
C ILE A 178 -10.52 0.70 18.88
N PHE A 179 -11.71 0.27 18.47
CA PHE A 179 -12.73 1.13 17.87
C PHE A 179 -14.04 1.05 18.64
N TRP A 180 -14.53 2.20 19.08
CA TRP A 180 -15.78 2.36 19.81
C TRP A 180 -16.79 3.11 18.93
N GLN A 181 -17.66 2.37 18.24
CA GLN A 181 -18.77 2.95 17.49
C GLN A 181 -19.96 3.17 18.44
N VAL A 182 -20.38 4.43 18.61
CA VAL A 182 -21.41 4.80 19.59
C VAL A 182 -22.51 5.62 18.92
N GLY A 183 -23.75 5.12 18.95
CA GLY A 183 -24.94 5.77 18.37
C GLY A 183 -25.50 6.91 19.24
N GLY A 184 -25.23 6.88 20.54
CA GLY A 184 -25.57 7.93 21.51
C GLY A 184 -24.37 8.79 21.91
N GLN A 185 -24.49 9.46 23.06
CA GLN A 185 -23.39 10.25 23.64
C GLN A 185 -22.35 9.32 24.25
N THR A 186 -21.09 9.69 24.14
CA THR A 186 -19.99 9.07 24.92
C THR A 186 -19.58 10.01 26.04
N THR A 187 -19.52 9.52 27.29
CA THR A 187 -19.09 10.28 28.45
C THR A 187 -17.87 9.63 29.11
N LEU A 188 -16.77 10.38 29.18
CA LEU A 188 -15.56 10.01 29.92
C LEU A 188 -15.59 10.71 31.26
N GLY A 189 -16.00 9.99 32.31
CA GLY A 189 -16.13 10.56 33.65
C GLY A 189 -14.82 11.12 34.20
N THR A 190 -14.90 12.05 35.15
CA THR A 190 -13.71 12.74 35.69
C THR A 190 -12.54 11.80 36.03
N THR A 191 -11.31 12.18 35.67
CA THR A 191 -10.07 11.41 35.93
C THR A 191 -10.03 9.98 35.37
N SER A 192 -10.97 9.59 34.50
CA SER A 192 -10.93 8.30 33.81
C SER A 192 -9.77 8.21 32.81
N VAL A 193 -9.38 6.99 32.44
CA VAL A 193 -8.38 6.74 31.39
C VAL A 193 -9.00 5.87 30.31
N PHE A 194 -9.18 6.45 29.13
CA PHE A 194 -9.79 5.81 27.98
C PHE A 194 -8.72 5.47 26.94
N ASN A 195 -8.70 4.23 26.45
CA ASN A 195 -7.82 3.78 25.38
C ASN A 195 -8.66 3.31 24.18
N GLY A 196 -8.47 3.94 23.03
CA GLY A 196 -9.16 3.60 21.78
C GLY A 196 -9.67 4.80 20.99
N ASN A 197 -10.10 4.54 19.75
CA ASN A 197 -10.70 5.51 18.84
C ASN A 197 -12.22 5.53 19.01
N ILE A 198 -12.81 6.69 19.30
CA ILE A 198 -14.25 6.86 19.48
C ILE A 198 -14.85 7.41 18.17
N LEU A 199 -15.76 6.64 17.58
CA LEU A 199 -16.57 6.99 16.42
C LEU A 199 -17.99 7.32 16.91
N GLY A 200 -18.21 8.58 17.28
CA GLY A 200 -19.46 9.04 17.90
C GLY A 200 -20.45 9.62 16.90
N GLN A 201 -21.68 9.12 16.90
CA GLN A 201 -22.79 9.73 16.14
C GLN A 201 -23.24 11.06 16.75
N THR A 202 -23.11 11.20 18.07
CA THR A 202 -23.50 12.42 18.79
C THR A 202 -22.30 12.99 19.54
N ALA A 203 -22.50 13.54 20.74
CA ALA A 203 -21.47 14.26 21.46
C ALA A 203 -20.47 13.30 22.11
N ILE A 204 -19.22 13.74 22.23
CA ILE A 204 -18.20 13.12 23.07
C ILE A 204 -17.85 14.10 24.18
N VAL A 205 -18.20 13.75 25.41
CA VAL A 205 -18.02 14.57 26.60
C VAL A 205 -16.87 14.01 27.43
N ILE A 206 -15.78 14.75 27.53
CA ILE A 206 -14.58 14.37 28.29
C ILE A 206 -14.54 15.25 29.54
N GLU A 207 -14.94 14.70 30.68
CA GLU A 207 -15.05 15.45 31.93
C GLU A 207 -13.70 15.74 32.57
N THR A 208 -13.70 16.59 33.61
CA THR A 208 -12.53 17.14 34.28
C THR A 208 -11.41 16.12 34.49
N GLY A 209 -10.24 16.37 33.89
CA GLY A 209 -9.02 15.60 34.14
C GLY A 209 -9.02 14.18 33.59
N ALA A 210 -10.03 13.75 32.83
CA ALA A 210 -9.98 12.49 32.11
C ALA A 210 -8.88 12.50 31.03
N THR A 211 -8.33 11.33 30.74
CA THR A 211 -7.29 11.09 29.73
C THR A 211 -7.82 10.22 28.61
N LEU A 212 -7.59 10.64 27.37
CA LEU A 212 -7.88 9.85 26.17
C LEU A 212 -6.57 9.54 25.43
N ASN A 213 -6.24 8.26 25.29
CA ASN A 213 -5.21 7.78 24.38
C ASN A 213 -5.90 7.17 23.15
N GLY A 214 -5.95 7.91 22.05
CA GLY A 214 -6.76 7.56 20.90
C GLY A 214 -7.31 8.79 20.19
N ARG A 215 -8.53 8.69 19.68
CA ARG A 215 -9.19 9.75 18.88
C ARG A 215 -10.61 9.99 19.34
N ALA A 216 -11.06 11.24 19.29
CA ALA A 216 -12.44 11.64 19.52
C ALA A 216 -13.04 12.18 18.22
N LEU A 217 -13.73 11.32 17.48
CA LEU A 217 -14.33 11.63 16.17
C LEU A 217 -15.85 11.71 16.32
N ALA A 218 -16.40 12.92 16.41
CA ALA A 218 -17.82 13.17 16.69
C ALA A 218 -18.55 13.81 15.50
N GLN A 219 -19.65 13.20 15.08
CA GLN A 219 -20.57 13.81 14.11
C GLN A 219 -21.37 15.01 14.68
N THR A 220 -21.14 15.37 15.95
CA THR A 220 -21.61 16.63 16.53
C THR A 220 -20.47 17.37 17.25
N ALA A 221 -20.50 17.50 18.57
CA ALA A 221 -19.53 18.27 19.33
C ALA A 221 -18.63 17.40 20.21
N VAL A 222 -17.40 17.88 20.45
CA VAL A 222 -16.51 17.37 21.49
C VAL A 222 -16.33 18.44 22.57
N THR A 223 -16.50 18.07 23.84
CA THR A 223 -16.32 18.98 24.99
C THR A 223 -15.26 18.45 25.93
N LEU A 224 -14.31 19.32 26.31
CA LEU A 224 -13.18 19.03 27.18
C LEU A 224 -13.19 19.93 28.42
N ASP A 225 -12.74 19.37 29.54
CA ASP A 225 -12.41 20.08 30.77
C ASP A 225 -11.08 19.57 31.34
N SER A 226 -10.03 20.38 31.22
CA SER A 226 -8.71 20.12 31.81
C SER A 226 -8.14 18.73 31.45
N ASN A 227 -8.29 18.31 30.20
CA ASN A 227 -8.00 16.94 29.78
C ASN A 227 -6.60 16.77 29.19
N ASN A 228 -6.11 15.53 29.20
CA ASN A 228 -4.99 15.11 28.37
C ASN A 228 -5.53 14.23 27.24
N VAL A 229 -5.35 14.66 25.99
CA VAL A 229 -5.68 13.86 24.80
C VAL A 229 -4.38 13.62 24.05
N THR A 230 -4.05 12.35 23.83
CA THR A 230 -2.89 11.96 23.04
C THR A 230 -3.39 11.10 21.91
N GLU A 231 -3.19 11.56 20.68
CA GLU A 231 -3.46 10.75 19.51
C GLU A 231 -2.71 9.42 19.63
N ALA A 232 -3.43 8.30 19.43
CA ALA A 232 -2.75 7.02 19.32
C ALA A 232 -1.89 7.09 18.05
N THR A 233 -0.59 7.31 18.24
CA THR A 233 0.40 7.16 17.17
C THR A 233 0.21 5.75 16.65
N ILE A 234 -0.02 5.62 15.34
CA ILE A 234 0.29 4.39 14.63
C ILE A 234 1.78 4.14 14.87
N THR A 235 2.13 3.50 15.99
CA THR A 235 3.35 2.72 16.02
C THR A 235 3.06 1.61 15.05
N PRO A 236 3.72 1.54 13.89
CA PRO A 236 3.55 0.37 13.05
C PRO A 236 3.79 -0.85 13.95
N PRO A 237 3.02 -1.95 13.85
CA PRO A 237 3.57 -3.21 14.30
C PRO A 237 4.98 -3.27 13.69
N VAL A 238 6.00 -3.58 14.49
CA VAL A 238 7.30 -3.96 13.93
C VAL A 238 7.06 -5.29 13.25
N VAL A 239 6.43 -5.24 12.07
CA VAL A 239 6.62 -6.23 11.06
C VAL A 239 8.04 -5.96 10.62
N ASN A 240 8.93 -6.92 10.79
CA ASN A 240 10.20 -6.94 10.06
C ASN A 240 9.87 -7.10 8.56
N GLN A 241 9.20 -6.12 7.97
CA GLN A 241 9.03 -6.02 6.54
C GLN A 241 10.25 -5.27 6.05
N THR A 242 11.13 -5.99 5.36
CA THR A 242 12.27 -5.40 4.67
C THR A 242 11.75 -4.46 3.60
N THR A 243 11.79 -3.16 3.87
CA THR A 243 11.60 -2.11 2.86
C THR A 243 12.93 -1.88 2.14
N ASN A 244 12.88 -1.64 0.83
CA ASN A 244 14.05 -1.20 0.09
C ASN A 244 13.62 -0.28 -1.06
N VAL A 245 14.56 0.56 -1.49
CA VAL A 245 14.41 1.38 -2.70
C VAL A 245 15.56 1.04 -3.64
N THR A 246 15.24 0.74 -4.89
CA THR A 246 16.23 0.49 -5.94
C THR A 246 16.09 1.50 -7.06
N VAL A 247 17.23 1.89 -7.65
CA VAL A 247 17.25 2.75 -8.84
C VAL A 247 17.71 1.91 -10.02
N SER A 248 16.94 1.93 -11.09
CA SER A 248 17.22 1.20 -12.32
C SER A 248 17.15 2.11 -13.54
N ILE A 249 17.71 1.65 -14.66
CA ILE A 249 17.59 2.32 -15.96
C ILE A 249 16.49 1.60 -16.73
N ALA A 250 15.58 2.36 -17.34
CA ALA A 250 14.52 1.77 -18.15
C ALA A 250 15.12 0.90 -19.28
N PRO A 251 14.45 -0.21 -19.67
CA PRO A 251 14.86 -0.99 -20.81
C PRO A 251 15.06 -0.11 -22.06
N TRP A 252 16.10 -0.40 -22.85
CA TRP A 252 16.44 0.31 -24.10
C TRP A 252 16.96 1.75 -23.92
N TYR A 253 17.28 2.14 -22.68
CA TYR A 253 18.08 3.31 -22.33
C TYR A 253 19.46 2.88 -21.80
N PRO A 254 20.50 3.73 -21.94
CA PRO A 254 20.46 5.07 -22.49
C PRO A 254 20.36 5.14 -24.02
N GLN A 255 19.77 6.22 -24.54
CA GLN A 255 19.95 6.66 -25.92
C GLN A 255 20.92 7.84 -25.94
N GLU A 256 22.13 7.61 -26.44
CA GLU A 256 23.26 8.54 -26.28
C GLU A 256 23.52 8.86 -24.79
N ASN A 257 23.34 10.12 -24.40
CA ASN A 257 23.53 10.64 -23.04
C ASN A 257 22.22 10.75 -22.28
N ASN A 258 21.09 10.34 -22.86
CA ASN A 258 19.76 10.44 -22.26
C ASN A 258 19.40 9.13 -21.57
N TYR A 259 18.92 9.24 -20.34
CA TYR A 259 18.53 8.15 -19.47
C TYR A 259 17.08 8.34 -19.03
N ILE A 260 16.35 7.25 -18.93
CA ILE A 260 15.16 7.18 -18.07
C ILE A 260 15.57 6.38 -16.85
N LEU A 261 15.47 7.02 -15.70
CA LEU A 261 15.74 6.42 -14.40
C LEU A 261 14.41 6.06 -13.75
N ILE A 262 14.36 4.90 -13.10
CA ILE A 262 13.18 4.38 -12.41
C ILE A 262 13.56 4.16 -10.95
N CYS A 263 12.66 4.54 -10.05
CA CYS A 263 12.80 4.42 -8.61
C CYS A 263 11.73 3.47 -8.08
N ASP A 264 12.15 2.23 -7.81
CA ASP A 264 11.26 1.18 -7.33
C ASP A 264 11.29 1.13 -5.80
N ALA A 265 10.16 1.36 -5.16
CA ALA A 265 9.99 1.25 -3.71
C ALA A 265 9.26 -0.05 -3.35
N ASN A 266 9.96 -0.98 -2.70
CA ASN A 266 9.39 -2.23 -2.26
C ASN A 266 9.01 -2.17 -0.77
N GLY A 267 7.82 -2.68 -0.45
CA GLY A 267 7.32 -2.76 0.92
C GLY A 267 6.66 -1.50 1.44
N PHE A 268 6.53 -0.44 0.63
CA PHE A 268 5.72 0.73 0.93
C PHE A 268 5.30 1.48 -0.35
N VAL A 269 4.25 2.29 -0.27
CA VAL A 269 3.77 3.14 -1.39
C VAL A 269 4.26 4.58 -1.16
N PRO A 270 5.17 5.11 -1.99
CA PRO A 270 5.63 6.49 -1.88
C PRO A 270 4.55 7.48 -2.32
N THR A 271 4.48 8.63 -1.66
CA THR A 271 3.70 9.80 -2.10
C THR A 271 4.55 10.84 -2.82
N SER A 272 5.87 10.72 -2.76
CA SER A 272 6.83 11.66 -3.36
C SER A 272 8.21 11.05 -3.54
N TYR A 273 8.97 11.58 -4.49
CA TYR A 273 10.33 11.16 -4.83
C TYR A 273 11.27 12.36 -4.91
N ASP A 274 12.46 12.23 -4.31
CA ASP A 274 13.57 13.18 -4.45
C ASP A 274 14.69 12.52 -5.27
N TRP A 275 15.16 13.20 -6.31
CA TRP A 275 16.25 12.75 -7.17
C TRP A 275 17.49 13.61 -7.00
N ASN A 276 18.64 12.94 -6.88
CA ASN A 276 19.95 13.56 -7.00
C ASN A 276 20.72 12.85 -8.09
N PHE A 277 21.01 13.56 -9.18
CA PHE A 277 21.64 12.94 -10.35
C PHE A 277 23.15 12.77 -10.19
N GLY A 278 23.77 13.39 -9.17
CA GLY A 278 25.21 13.33 -8.93
C GLY A 278 26.03 14.31 -9.79
N ASP A 279 25.39 15.08 -10.67
CA ASP A 279 25.98 16.14 -11.49
C ASP A 279 25.72 17.56 -10.93
N GLY A 280 25.14 17.63 -9.73
CA GLY A 280 24.73 18.88 -9.07
C GLY A 280 23.28 19.29 -9.31
N GLN A 281 22.55 18.57 -10.17
CA GLN A 281 21.10 18.76 -10.33
C GLN A 281 20.32 17.93 -9.31
N LEU A 282 19.30 18.57 -8.73
CA LEU A 282 18.39 17.98 -7.74
C LEU A 282 16.95 18.23 -8.19
N LEU A 283 16.08 17.26 -7.95
CA LEU A 283 14.64 17.39 -8.10
C LEU A 283 13.98 16.91 -6.80
N GLN A 284 13.06 17.69 -6.24
CA GLN A 284 12.45 17.39 -4.95
C GLN A 284 10.93 17.39 -5.03
N ASN A 285 10.29 16.57 -4.18
CA ASN A 285 8.84 16.40 -4.08
C ASN A 285 8.18 16.04 -5.43
N TYR A 286 8.86 15.22 -6.22
CA TYR A 286 8.36 14.78 -7.51
C TYR A 286 7.30 13.68 -7.34
N SER A 287 6.24 13.71 -8.12
CA SER A 287 5.10 12.80 -7.95
C SER A 287 5.19 11.51 -8.77
N GLN A 288 6.22 11.37 -9.61
CA GLN A 288 6.40 10.18 -10.46
C GLN A 288 7.67 9.43 -10.04
N ASP A 289 7.62 8.12 -10.21
CA ASP A 289 8.68 7.16 -9.90
C ASP A 289 9.78 7.09 -10.97
N ASN A 290 9.56 7.70 -12.13
CA ASN A 290 10.51 7.73 -13.23
C ASN A 290 10.81 9.16 -13.70
N ILE A 291 12.01 9.35 -14.25
CA ILE A 291 12.47 10.66 -14.70
C ILE A 291 13.43 10.56 -15.88
N TYR A 292 13.33 11.52 -16.80
CA TYR A 292 14.30 11.73 -17.86
C TYR A 292 15.46 12.59 -17.38
N HIS A 293 16.69 12.14 -17.62
CA HIS A 293 17.89 12.93 -17.33
C HIS A 293 18.98 12.74 -18.39
N THR A 294 19.74 13.80 -18.66
CA THR A 294 20.85 13.77 -19.62
C THR A 294 22.18 14.01 -18.90
N TYR A 295 23.14 13.10 -19.07
CA TYR A 295 24.46 13.19 -18.42
C TYR A 295 25.55 13.63 -19.40
N ALA A 296 26.47 14.49 -18.94
CA ALA A 296 27.71 14.74 -19.68
C ALA A 296 28.71 13.58 -19.49
N ASP A 297 29.81 13.57 -20.25
CA ASP A 297 30.91 12.61 -20.06
C ASP A 297 31.39 12.62 -18.59
N GLY A 298 31.46 11.45 -17.96
CA GLY A 298 31.77 11.35 -16.54
C GLY A 298 31.08 10.19 -15.82
N VAL A 299 31.34 10.10 -14.52
CA VAL A 299 30.76 9.10 -13.62
C VAL A 299 29.96 9.81 -12.54
N TYR A 300 28.69 9.43 -12.39
CA TYR A 300 27.73 10.07 -11.48
C TYR A 300 27.12 9.02 -10.56
N ASN A 301 26.98 9.37 -9.28
CA ASN A 301 26.21 8.57 -8.34
C ASN A 301 24.80 9.16 -8.27
N THR A 302 23.86 8.48 -8.90
CA THR A 302 22.47 8.91 -8.97
C THR A 302 21.67 8.25 -7.87
N THR A 303 20.94 9.03 -7.08
CA THR A 303 20.12 8.52 -5.99
C THR A 303 18.67 8.94 -6.15
N CYS A 304 17.76 8.07 -5.71
CA CYS A 304 16.35 8.39 -5.53
C CYS A 304 15.95 8.11 -4.07
N THR A 305 15.31 9.08 -3.44
CA THR A 305 14.69 8.93 -2.13
C THR A 305 13.18 8.88 -2.29
N ALA A 306 12.58 7.71 -2.06
CA ALA A 306 11.14 7.53 -2.11
C ALA A 306 10.54 7.72 -0.71
N MET A 307 9.48 8.51 -0.61
CA MET A 307 8.95 8.98 0.67
C MET A 307 7.43 8.91 0.76
N ASN A 308 6.92 8.58 1.93
CA ASN A 308 5.56 8.91 2.36
C ASN A 308 5.58 9.53 3.77
N THR A 309 4.44 9.66 4.43
CA THR A 309 4.34 10.26 5.78
C THR A 309 5.06 9.46 6.87
N LEU A 310 5.47 8.21 6.59
CA LEU A 310 6.01 7.27 7.58
C LEU A 310 7.42 6.77 7.24
N ILE A 311 7.76 6.64 5.96
CA ILE A 311 8.98 5.99 5.46
C ILE A 311 9.69 6.94 4.49
N SER A 312 11.02 7.01 4.61
CA SER A 312 11.91 7.73 3.70
C SER A 312 13.14 6.85 3.48
N GLU A 313 13.24 6.25 2.29
CA GLU A 313 14.29 5.29 1.95
C GLU A 313 14.97 5.69 0.64
N THR A 314 16.27 5.42 0.52
CA THR A 314 17.08 5.89 -0.61
C THR A 314 17.77 4.73 -1.34
N GLY A 315 17.56 4.65 -2.65
CA GLY A 315 18.30 3.79 -3.55
C GLY A 315 19.35 4.57 -4.35
N SER A 316 20.34 3.87 -4.91
CA SER A 316 21.38 4.50 -5.74
C SER A 316 21.82 3.62 -6.90
N ILE A 317 22.24 4.25 -7.99
CA ILE A 317 22.90 3.64 -9.15
C ILE A 317 24.09 4.49 -9.60
N ILE A 318 25.16 3.86 -10.09
CA ILE A 318 26.28 4.58 -10.70
C ILE A 318 26.07 4.64 -12.21
N ILE A 319 26.02 5.85 -12.75
CA ILE A 319 25.95 6.12 -14.20
C ILE A 319 27.34 6.48 -14.70
N SER A 320 27.81 5.77 -15.73
CA SER A 320 29.11 6.04 -16.36
C SER A 320 28.92 6.37 -17.84
N VAL A 321 29.23 7.60 -18.23
CA VAL A 321 29.17 8.10 -19.61
C VAL A 321 30.60 8.26 -20.12
N ASN A 322 30.93 7.59 -21.24
CA ASN A 322 32.23 7.70 -21.90
C ASN A 322 32.06 8.06 -23.39
N MET A 323 32.27 9.33 -23.74
CA MET A 323 32.17 9.82 -25.11
C MET A 323 33.51 9.69 -25.87
N THR A 324 33.98 8.47 -26.14
CA THR A 324 35.13 8.24 -27.05
C THR A 324 34.90 7.03 -27.97
N GLY A 325 34.38 7.27 -29.18
CA GLY A 325 34.30 6.24 -30.22
C GLY A 325 33.48 6.67 -31.44
N ASN A 326 34.10 6.61 -32.63
CA ASN A 326 33.45 6.83 -33.92
C ASN A 326 32.45 5.70 -34.20
N GLN A 327 31.14 6.00 -34.22
CA GLN A 327 30.07 5.01 -34.37
C GLN A 327 29.83 4.63 -35.84
N THR A 328 29.74 3.33 -36.13
CA THR A 328 29.12 2.84 -37.37
C THR A 328 27.65 2.54 -37.09
N ASN A 329 26.76 3.38 -37.63
CA ASN A 329 25.32 3.17 -37.59
C ASN A 329 24.94 1.89 -38.34
N THR A 330 24.35 0.91 -37.65
CA THR A 330 23.67 -0.21 -38.30
C THR A 330 22.17 0.02 -38.22
N THR A 331 21.57 0.34 -39.36
CA THR A 331 20.13 0.42 -39.51
C THR A 331 19.56 -0.99 -39.66
N GLU A 332 18.74 -1.42 -38.71
CA GLU A 332 17.99 -2.67 -38.80
C GLU A 332 16.60 -2.37 -39.33
N CYS A 333 16.18 -3.11 -40.37
CA CYS A 333 14.93 -2.86 -41.07
C CYS A 333 14.04 -4.09 -41.04
N PHE A 334 12.80 -3.90 -40.61
CA PHE A 334 11.75 -4.92 -40.55
C PHE A 334 10.83 -4.80 -41.75
N TYR A 335 10.31 -5.93 -42.22
CA TYR A 335 9.46 -6.04 -43.41
C TYR A 335 8.13 -6.74 -43.13
N SER A 336 7.82 -7.04 -41.86
CA SER A 336 6.58 -7.67 -41.43
C SER A 336 6.31 -7.38 -39.96
N ILE A 337 5.02 -7.34 -39.58
CA ILE A 337 4.59 -6.83 -38.27
C ILE A 337 4.92 -7.80 -37.14
N LYS A 338 5.12 -9.06 -37.51
CA LYS A 338 5.54 -10.13 -36.61
C LYS A 338 6.97 -9.94 -36.09
N ASP A 339 7.80 -9.22 -36.84
CA ASP A 339 9.24 -9.09 -36.55
C ASP A 339 9.57 -7.79 -35.82
N ILE A 340 8.64 -6.82 -35.76
CA ILE A 340 8.85 -5.54 -35.07
C ILE A 340 8.61 -5.72 -33.56
N PRO A 341 9.45 -5.21 -32.65
CA PRO A 341 9.19 -5.31 -31.21
C PRO A 341 7.92 -4.55 -30.77
N ALA A 342 7.24 -5.03 -29.72
CA ALA A 342 6.10 -4.35 -29.12
C ALA A 342 6.37 -3.96 -27.67
N VAL A 343 5.79 -2.84 -27.24
CA VAL A 343 5.91 -2.30 -25.87
C VAL A 343 4.52 -1.92 -25.38
N CYS A 344 4.27 -2.15 -24.09
CA CYS A 344 3.13 -1.57 -23.41
C CYS A 344 3.57 -0.49 -22.41
N ILE A 345 2.86 0.63 -22.40
CA ILE A 345 3.03 1.74 -21.47
C ILE A 345 1.82 1.75 -20.53
N GLY A 346 2.11 1.75 -19.22
CA GLY A 346 1.10 1.64 -18.16
C GLY A 346 0.67 0.20 -17.84
N GLY A 347 1.36 -0.82 -18.37
CA GLY A 347 1.09 -2.22 -18.04
C GLY A 347 2.11 -3.19 -18.63
N THR A 348 1.78 -4.48 -18.60
CA THR A 348 2.61 -5.57 -19.15
C THR A 348 1.91 -6.26 -20.30
N ILE A 349 2.67 -6.69 -21.32
CA ILE A 349 2.13 -7.48 -22.43
C ILE A 349 1.85 -8.90 -21.92
N THR A 350 0.58 -9.26 -21.79
CA THR A 350 0.13 -10.59 -21.35
C THR A 350 -0.28 -11.49 -22.51
N THR A 351 -0.42 -10.94 -23.71
CA THR A 351 -0.58 -11.72 -24.94
C THR A 351 0.13 -11.03 -26.08
N ASP A 352 0.93 -11.77 -26.83
CA ASP A 352 1.49 -11.36 -28.12
C ASP A 352 1.52 -12.58 -29.05
N THR A 353 0.53 -12.68 -29.93
CA THR A 353 0.35 -13.85 -30.79
C THR A 353 0.16 -13.43 -32.23
N THR A 354 0.75 -14.20 -33.15
CA THR A 354 0.64 -13.93 -34.59
C THR A 354 -0.11 -15.07 -35.28
N ASN A 355 -1.33 -14.79 -35.73
CA ASN A 355 -2.12 -15.70 -36.57
C ASN A 355 -2.82 -14.90 -37.69
N GLY A 356 -2.08 -14.63 -38.76
CA GLY A 356 -2.47 -13.68 -39.81
C GLY A 356 -2.18 -12.25 -39.38
N CYS A 357 -2.99 -11.69 -38.48
CA CYS A 357 -2.67 -10.45 -37.78
C CYS A 357 -2.02 -10.76 -36.42
N ARG A 358 -1.23 -9.81 -35.91
CA ARG A 358 -0.62 -9.86 -34.59
C ARG A 358 -1.57 -9.25 -33.56
N THR A 359 -1.89 -10.01 -32.52
CA THR A 359 -2.77 -9.57 -31.42
C THR A 359 -1.92 -9.35 -30.19
N ILE A 360 -1.98 -8.13 -29.65
CA ILE A 360 -1.26 -7.74 -28.44
C ILE A 360 -2.27 -7.32 -27.38
N VAL A 361 -2.18 -7.91 -26.19
CA VAL A 361 -2.94 -7.53 -25.00
C VAL A 361 -1.97 -6.99 -23.98
N CYS A 362 -2.25 -5.79 -23.47
CA CYS A 362 -1.57 -5.22 -22.34
C CYS A 362 -2.51 -5.07 -21.15
N THR A 363 -2.04 -5.47 -19.97
CA THR A 363 -2.80 -5.45 -18.71
C THR A 363 -1.97 -4.89 -17.56
N ASN A 364 -2.63 -4.21 -16.64
CA ASN A 364 -2.15 -3.94 -15.28
C ASN A 364 -3.22 -4.38 -14.25
N GLU A 365 -3.10 -3.95 -13.00
CA GLU A 365 -4.02 -4.34 -11.93
C GLU A 365 -5.46 -3.78 -12.08
N SER A 366 -5.63 -2.68 -12.80
CA SER A 366 -6.89 -1.91 -12.90
C SER A 366 -7.43 -1.78 -14.33
N ALA A 367 -6.63 -2.07 -15.35
CA ALA A 367 -6.91 -1.78 -16.74
C ALA A 367 -6.28 -2.80 -17.71
N SER A 368 -6.87 -2.89 -18.91
CA SER A 368 -6.42 -3.76 -19.98
C SER A 368 -6.76 -3.17 -21.34
N MET A 369 -5.88 -3.30 -22.32
CA MET A 369 -6.05 -2.84 -23.69
C MET A 369 -5.64 -3.95 -24.67
N GLN A 370 -6.41 -4.15 -25.73
CA GLN A 370 -6.04 -5.07 -26.82
C GLN A 370 -5.94 -4.33 -28.15
N VAL A 371 -4.86 -4.58 -28.88
CA VAL A 371 -4.61 -4.08 -30.25
C VAL A 371 -4.44 -5.24 -31.22
N LEU A 372 -4.99 -5.09 -32.42
CA LEU A 372 -4.80 -5.98 -33.56
C LEU A 372 -3.99 -5.26 -34.64
N ALA A 373 -2.86 -5.81 -35.04
CA ALA A 373 -1.96 -5.26 -36.05
C ALA A 373 -1.83 -6.18 -37.26
N CYS A 374 -2.05 -5.67 -38.47
CA CYS A 374 -2.15 -6.46 -39.70
C CYS A 374 -1.24 -5.91 -40.80
N ASP A 375 -0.47 -6.80 -41.41
CA ASP A 375 0.29 -6.52 -42.63
C ASP A 375 -0.64 -6.27 -43.83
N LYS A 376 -0.29 -5.29 -44.69
CA LYS A 376 -1.07 -4.88 -45.86
C LYS A 376 -0.18 -4.70 -47.11
N PRO A 377 -0.55 -5.28 -48.27
CA PRO A 377 -1.61 -6.28 -48.44
C PRO A 377 -1.29 -7.57 -47.67
N THR A 378 -2.32 -8.31 -47.25
CA THR A 378 -2.15 -9.59 -46.55
C THR A 378 -1.52 -10.62 -47.51
N GLY A 379 -0.31 -11.11 -47.20
CA GLY A 379 0.40 -12.08 -48.04
C GLY A 379 1.92 -11.91 -48.04
N THR A 380 2.59 -12.41 -49.07
CA THR A 380 4.04 -12.22 -49.26
C THR A 380 4.34 -10.82 -49.77
N ASN A 381 5.24 -10.10 -49.09
CA ASN A 381 5.68 -8.74 -49.39
C ASN A 381 4.69 -7.62 -49.02
N PRO A 382 4.38 -7.44 -47.72
CA PRO A 382 3.55 -6.35 -47.26
C PRO A 382 4.28 -5.01 -47.45
N ALA A 383 3.51 -3.97 -47.78
CA ALA A 383 4.03 -2.61 -48.02
C ALA A 383 3.91 -1.73 -46.77
N TYR A 384 3.01 -2.05 -45.85
CA TYR A 384 2.80 -1.34 -44.60
C TYR A 384 2.02 -2.24 -43.62
N PHE A 385 1.88 -1.81 -42.37
CA PHE A 385 0.94 -2.41 -41.43
C PHE A 385 -0.06 -1.39 -40.90
N GLU A 386 -1.17 -1.90 -40.38
CA GLU A 386 -2.23 -1.15 -39.72
C GLU A 386 -2.47 -1.73 -38.33
N MET A 387 -2.62 -0.87 -37.33
CA MET A 387 -2.97 -1.22 -35.95
C MET A 387 -4.38 -0.71 -35.64
N TYR A 388 -5.15 -1.51 -34.92
CA TYR A 388 -6.53 -1.22 -34.54
C TYR A 388 -6.75 -1.56 -33.07
N LYS A 389 -7.18 -0.58 -32.25
CA LYS A 389 -7.67 -0.89 -30.90
C LYS A 389 -8.92 -1.76 -30.99
N GLN A 390 -8.91 -2.92 -30.35
CA GLN A 390 -10.04 -3.84 -30.32
C GLN A 390 -10.97 -3.51 -29.15
N TRP A 391 -10.42 -3.38 -27.95
CA TRP A 391 -11.15 -3.02 -26.74
C TRP A 391 -10.20 -2.51 -25.66
N GLN A 392 -10.77 -1.85 -24.65
CA GLN A 392 -10.07 -1.42 -23.45
C GLN A 392 -11.01 -1.45 -22.24
N THR A 393 -10.48 -1.86 -21.09
CA THR A 393 -11.13 -1.77 -19.77
C THR A 393 -10.25 -0.94 -18.85
N GLY A 394 -10.82 -0.04 -18.05
CA GLY A 394 -10.03 0.91 -17.24
C GLY A 394 -9.23 1.91 -18.08
N THR A 395 -8.54 2.84 -17.42
CA THR A 395 -7.81 3.96 -18.07
C THR A 395 -6.30 3.93 -17.89
N ASP A 396 -5.80 3.04 -17.04
CA ASP A 396 -4.43 3.11 -16.52
C ASP A 396 -3.41 2.39 -17.43
N VAL A 397 -3.88 1.57 -18.37
CA VAL A 397 -3.09 1.16 -19.55
C VAL A 397 -3.27 2.22 -20.60
N THR A 398 -2.24 3.02 -20.83
CA THR A 398 -2.36 4.24 -21.63
C THR A 398 -1.94 4.07 -23.08
N GLU A 399 -1.07 3.10 -23.42
CA GLU A 399 -0.59 2.95 -24.80
C GLU A 399 0.05 1.58 -25.13
N ILE A 400 -0.21 1.07 -26.34
CA ILE A 400 0.52 -0.08 -26.94
C ILE A 400 1.25 0.39 -28.19
N CYS A 401 2.57 0.16 -28.24
CA CYS A 401 3.44 0.51 -29.36
C CYS A 401 3.97 -0.75 -30.06
N ILE A 402 4.06 -0.71 -31.39
CA ILE A 402 4.86 -1.63 -32.20
C ILE A 402 5.93 -0.82 -32.91
N GLY A 403 7.19 -0.99 -32.50
CA GLY A 403 8.25 -0.02 -32.78
C GLY A 403 7.88 1.35 -32.19
N THR A 404 7.91 2.38 -33.03
CA THR A 404 7.54 3.77 -32.68
C THR A 404 6.09 4.10 -33.04
N THR A 405 5.32 3.13 -33.53
CA THR A 405 3.91 3.34 -33.92
C THR A 405 3.03 2.88 -32.77
N CYS A 406 2.27 3.81 -32.18
CA CYS A 406 1.55 3.59 -30.93
C CYS A 406 0.04 3.84 -31.05
N ILE A 407 -0.74 3.18 -30.17
CA ILE A 407 -2.18 3.39 -29.98
C ILE A 407 -2.49 3.61 -28.50
N SER A 408 -3.09 4.75 -28.19
CA SER A 408 -3.50 5.15 -26.84
C SER A 408 -5.03 5.20 -26.64
N ASP A 409 -5.82 5.65 -27.64
CA ASP A 409 -7.29 5.83 -27.55
C ASP A 409 -8.08 5.01 -28.61
N ASN A 410 -9.35 5.35 -28.93
CA ASN A 410 -10.19 4.72 -29.98
C ASN A 410 -9.57 4.88 -31.38
N GLY A 411 -8.43 4.23 -31.59
CA GLY A 411 -7.44 4.65 -32.56
C GLY A 411 -7.08 3.61 -33.60
N PHE A 412 -6.61 4.16 -34.71
CA PHE A 412 -5.99 3.47 -35.83
C PHE A 412 -4.61 4.09 -36.03
N ALA A 413 -3.59 3.26 -36.22
CA ALA A 413 -2.24 3.70 -36.59
C ALA A 413 -1.73 2.88 -37.78
N SER A 414 -0.85 3.45 -38.60
CA SER A 414 -0.32 2.77 -39.77
C SER A 414 1.11 3.20 -40.05
N GLN A 415 1.93 2.28 -40.54
CA GLN A 415 3.35 2.51 -40.79
C GLN A 415 3.85 1.69 -41.98
N SER A 416 4.59 2.34 -42.89
CA SER A 416 5.13 1.71 -44.09
C SER A 416 6.37 0.86 -43.82
N TYR A 417 6.55 -0.18 -44.63
CA TYR A 417 7.78 -0.97 -44.71
C TYR A 417 8.76 -0.42 -45.76
N PRO A 418 10.07 -0.68 -45.60
CA PRO A 418 10.67 -1.26 -44.39
C PRO A 418 10.58 -0.31 -43.20
N TYR A 419 10.23 -0.86 -42.03
CA TYR A 419 10.28 -0.12 -40.78
C TYR A 419 11.71 -0.24 -40.25
N CYS A 420 12.48 0.84 -40.34
CA CYS A 420 13.89 0.81 -40.00
C CYS A 420 14.14 1.53 -38.68
N ILE A 421 14.77 0.82 -37.73
CA ILE A 421 15.30 1.41 -36.51
C ILE A 421 16.81 1.61 -36.69
N SER A 422 17.30 2.78 -36.30
CA SER A 422 18.74 3.01 -36.25
C SER A 422 19.23 2.53 -34.90
N ASN A 423 19.78 1.31 -34.88
CA ASN A 423 20.48 0.81 -33.70
C ASN A 423 21.92 1.32 -33.77
N THR A 424 22.26 2.28 -32.93
CA THR A 424 23.65 2.50 -32.55
C THR A 424 24.02 1.33 -31.65
N ILE A 425 24.69 0.31 -32.20
CA ILE A 425 25.24 -0.77 -31.38
C ILE A 425 26.26 -0.12 -30.43
N PRO A 426 26.06 -0.14 -29.10
CA PRO A 426 27.12 0.24 -28.18
C PRO A 426 28.29 -0.74 -28.37
N PRO A 427 29.54 -0.34 -28.15
CA PRO A 427 30.67 -1.25 -28.26
C PRO A 427 30.36 -2.51 -27.42
N VAL A 428 30.32 -3.66 -28.09
CA VAL A 428 30.45 -4.94 -27.41
C VAL A 428 31.85 -4.94 -26.81
N ASN A 429 31.94 -4.54 -25.55
CA ASN A 429 33.05 -4.94 -24.71
C ASN A 429 32.47 -5.87 -23.65
N ASP A 430 32.53 -7.16 -23.98
CA ASP A 430 32.46 -8.28 -23.07
C ASP A 430 33.65 -8.19 -22.09
N THR A 431 33.61 -7.21 -21.19
CA THR A 431 34.32 -7.11 -19.90
C THR A 431 33.84 -5.84 -19.18
N ASN A 432 32.61 -5.85 -18.65
CA ASN A 432 32.28 -4.99 -17.51
C ASN A 432 32.16 -5.90 -16.29
N THR A 433 33.32 -6.15 -15.68
CA THR A 433 33.42 -6.65 -14.31
C THR A 433 32.80 -5.63 -13.37
N THR A 434 31.58 -5.89 -12.94
CA THR A 434 31.04 -5.35 -11.69
C THR A 434 31.63 -6.17 -10.54
N THR A 435 32.62 -5.63 -9.84
CA THR A 435 33.08 -6.22 -8.57
C THR A 435 32.23 -5.70 -7.41
N ASN A 436 31.21 -6.51 -7.08
CA ASN A 436 30.47 -6.72 -5.81
C ASN A 436 30.03 -5.51 -4.99
N THR A 437 28.74 -5.40 -4.62
CA THR A 437 27.91 -6.40 -3.91
C THR A 437 26.44 -6.34 -4.38
N THR A 438 25.67 -7.39 -4.69
CA THR A 438 25.76 -8.86 -4.69
C THR A 438 24.82 -9.34 -5.80
N ASN A 439 25.30 -10.10 -6.79
CA ASN A 439 24.40 -10.88 -7.64
C ASN A 439 23.79 -11.98 -6.78
N LEU A 440 22.65 -11.69 -6.15
CA LEU A 440 21.86 -12.68 -5.45
C LEU A 440 21.10 -13.46 -6.52
N THR A 441 21.69 -14.59 -6.94
CA THR A 441 20.88 -15.65 -7.54
C THR A 441 19.98 -16.17 -6.44
N SER A 442 18.68 -16.05 -6.61
CA SER A 442 17.71 -16.49 -5.61
C SER A 442 16.68 -17.41 -6.24
N THR A 443 16.16 -18.32 -5.44
CA THR A 443 15.07 -19.20 -5.84
C THR A 443 13.95 -19.03 -4.84
N THR A 444 12.77 -18.66 -5.32
CA THR A 444 11.56 -18.53 -4.50
C THR A 444 10.63 -19.70 -4.76
N LEU A 445 10.14 -20.29 -3.69
CA LEU A 445 9.20 -21.41 -3.74
C LEU A 445 7.86 -20.97 -3.17
N HIS A 446 6.80 -21.11 -3.94
CA HIS A 446 5.46 -20.70 -3.53
C HIS A 446 4.38 -21.68 -4.05
N VAL A 447 3.15 -21.55 -3.53
CA VAL A 447 1.99 -22.34 -3.98
C VAL A 447 1.26 -21.58 -5.08
N ALA A 448 0.85 -22.28 -6.13
CA ALA A 448 0.10 -21.68 -7.22
C ALA A 448 -1.19 -20.97 -6.72
N PRO A 449 -1.59 -19.81 -7.30
CA PRO A 449 -2.68 -18.95 -6.79
C PRO A 449 -4.10 -19.53 -6.66
N TRP A 450 -4.31 -20.83 -6.93
CA TRP A 450 -5.61 -21.52 -6.90
C TRP A 450 -5.57 -22.85 -6.12
N TYR A 451 -4.51 -23.06 -5.34
CA TYR A 451 -4.25 -24.21 -4.48
C TYR A 451 -4.00 -23.76 -3.03
N PRO A 452 -4.24 -24.62 -2.01
CA PRO A 452 -4.60 -26.03 -2.12
C PRO A 452 -6.07 -26.34 -2.42
N GLN A 453 -6.33 -27.50 -3.03
CA GLN A 453 -7.66 -28.05 -3.24
C GLN A 453 -7.77 -29.43 -2.59
N GLY A 454 -8.33 -29.49 -1.37
CA GLY A 454 -8.57 -30.75 -0.65
C GLY A 454 -7.29 -31.53 -0.29
N GLY A 455 -6.23 -30.84 0.16
CA GLY A 455 -4.93 -31.45 0.52
C GLY A 455 -3.95 -31.62 -0.65
N ASN A 456 -4.36 -31.23 -1.85
CA ASN A 456 -3.54 -31.23 -3.05
C ASN A 456 -2.94 -29.85 -3.28
N TYR A 457 -1.71 -29.79 -3.78
CA TYR A 457 -0.95 -28.57 -4.01
C TYR A 457 -0.28 -28.60 -5.40
N VAL A 458 -0.13 -27.41 -5.98
CA VAL A 458 0.80 -27.17 -7.09
C VAL A 458 1.83 -26.17 -6.60
N PHE A 459 3.10 -26.56 -6.63
CA PHE A 459 4.22 -25.73 -6.22
C PHE A 459 4.89 -25.15 -7.44
N ILE A 460 5.36 -23.91 -7.32
CA ILE A 460 6.07 -23.16 -8.35
C ILE A 460 7.40 -22.68 -7.75
N CYS A 461 8.47 -22.87 -8.50
CA CYS A 461 9.84 -22.57 -8.11
C CYS A 461 10.47 -21.60 -9.10
N ASP A 462 10.49 -20.32 -8.75
CA ASP A 462 11.01 -19.27 -9.62
C ASP A 462 12.48 -19.03 -9.33
N ALA A 463 13.31 -19.09 -10.36
CA ALA A 463 14.71 -18.71 -10.27
C ALA A 463 14.92 -17.29 -10.80
N SER A 464 15.66 -16.50 -10.06
CA SER A 464 16.05 -15.14 -10.40
C SER A 464 17.57 -15.03 -10.47
N GLY A 465 18.06 -14.30 -11.46
CA GLY A 465 19.50 -14.11 -11.68
C GLY A 465 20.19 -15.25 -12.45
N PHE A 466 19.45 -16.28 -12.89
CA PHE A 466 19.92 -17.31 -13.81
C PHE A 466 18.74 -18.06 -14.45
N THR A 467 18.96 -18.74 -15.58
CA THR A 467 17.96 -19.62 -16.21
C THR A 467 18.24 -21.08 -15.84
N PRO A 468 17.38 -21.75 -15.07
CA PRO A 468 17.54 -23.15 -14.71
C PRO A 468 17.29 -24.06 -15.92
N THR A 469 18.01 -25.18 -15.97
CA THR A 469 17.76 -26.26 -16.92
C THR A 469 17.14 -27.49 -16.27
N SER A 470 17.19 -27.60 -14.94
CA SER A 470 16.49 -28.62 -14.16
C SER A 470 16.20 -28.18 -12.72
N TYR A 471 15.32 -28.92 -12.04
CA TYR A 471 14.83 -28.66 -10.70
C TYR A 471 14.83 -29.93 -9.86
N ASP A 472 15.29 -29.83 -8.62
CA ASP A 472 15.16 -30.88 -7.61
C ASP A 472 14.13 -30.48 -6.56
N TRP A 473 13.21 -31.37 -6.25
CA TRP A 473 12.11 -31.14 -5.32
C TRP A 473 12.21 -32.14 -4.15
N ASP A 474 12.22 -31.60 -2.94
CA ASP A 474 12.01 -32.34 -1.69
C ASP A 474 10.70 -31.85 -1.06
N PHE A 475 9.73 -32.73 -0.95
CA PHE A 475 8.39 -32.40 -0.45
C PHE A 475 8.30 -32.42 1.09
N GLY A 476 9.37 -32.81 1.80
CA GLY A 476 9.41 -32.82 3.26
C GLY A 476 8.58 -33.95 3.91
N ASP A 477 7.92 -34.79 3.11
CA ASP A 477 7.20 -36.01 3.52
C ASP A 477 7.98 -37.31 3.20
N GLY A 478 9.21 -37.17 2.69
CA GLY A 478 10.09 -38.26 2.28
C GLY A 478 9.99 -38.63 0.79
N GLN A 479 9.13 -37.97 0.01
CA GLN A 479 9.08 -38.10 -1.45
C GLN A 479 9.86 -36.97 -2.14
N ASN A 480 10.55 -37.31 -3.23
CA ASN A 480 11.42 -36.39 -3.96
C ASN A 480 11.30 -36.56 -5.48
N LEU A 481 11.59 -35.49 -6.24
CA LEU A 481 11.83 -35.53 -7.69
C LEU A 481 13.21 -34.92 -7.99
N TRP A 482 14.02 -35.58 -8.80
CA TRP A 482 15.38 -35.13 -9.13
C TRP A 482 15.52 -34.87 -10.63
N ASP A 483 16.26 -33.81 -10.98
CA ASP A 483 16.52 -33.37 -12.35
C ASP A 483 15.24 -33.18 -13.19
N TYR A 484 14.17 -32.71 -12.55
CA TYR A 484 12.89 -32.46 -13.20
C TYR A 484 12.99 -31.23 -14.11
N ASN A 485 12.40 -31.29 -15.30
CA ASN A 485 12.60 -30.26 -16.33
C ASN A 485 11.51 -29.18 -16.33
N GLN A 486 10.70 -29.09 -15.28
CA GLN A 486 9.65 -28.08 -15.14
C GLN A 486 9.81 -27.37 -13.79
N ASP A 487 9.46 -26.08 -13.80
CA ASP A 487 9.51 -25.14 -12.68
C ASP A 487 8.32 -25.29 -11.71
N ASN A 488 7.36 -26.15 -12.05
CA ASN A 488 6.20 -26.44 -11.23
C ASN A 488 5.94 -27.94 -11.14
N THR A 489 5.29 -28.37 -10.06
CA THR A 489 4.92 -29.77 -9.85
C THR A 489 3.74 -29.92 -8.89
N TYR A 490 3.04 -31.04 -9.01
CA TYR A 490 1.87 -31.39 -8.20
C TYR A 490 2.25 -32.36 -7.08
N HIS A 491 1.76 -32.12 -5.87
CA HIS A 491 1.92 -33.06 -4.74
C HIS A 491 0.74 -33.01 -3.78
N SER A 492 0.46 -34.14 -3.12
CA SER A 492 -0.67 -34.30 -2.19
C SER A 492 -0.15 -34.66 -0.79
N TYR A 493 -0.71 -34.02 0.24
CA TYR A 493 -0.27 -34.19 1.62
C TYR A 493 -1.37 -34.72 2.53
N ALA A 494 -0.98 -35.48 3.55
CA ALA A 494 -1.81 -35.76 4.71
C ALA A 494 -1.68 -34.60 5.73
N ASN A 495 -2.66 -34.46 6.63
CA ASN A 495 -2.68 -33.37 7.61
C ASN A 495 -1.39 -33.30 8.46
N GLY A 496 -0.72 -32.16 8.47
CA GLY A 496 0.60 -32.00 9.08
C GLY A 496 1.38 -30.80 8.57
N THR A 497 2.55 -30.56 9.16
CA THR A 497 3.47 -29.50 8.75
C THR A 497 4.63 -30.09 7.97
N TYR A 498 4.90 -29.56 6.79
CA TYR A 498 5.97 -30.03 5.90
C TYR A 498 6.86 -28.87 5.47
N ASN A 499 8.17 -29.13 5.42
CA ASN A 499 9.17 -28.18 4.94
C ASN A 499 9.65 -28.63 3.57
N LEU A 500 9.20 -27.92 2.55
CA LEU A 500 9.54 -28.21 1.17
C LEU A 500 10.79 -27.44 0.77
N THR A 501 11.57 -28.05 -0.11
CA THR A 501 12.70 -27.40 -0.77
C THR A 501 12.62 -27.64 -2.27
N CYS A 502 12.83 -26.58 -3.05
CA CYS A 502 13.09 -26.67 -4.48
C CYS A 502 14.49 -26.13 -4.75
N ILE A 503 15.28 -26.86 -5.55
CA ILE A 503 16.59 -26.43 -6.00
C ILE A 503 16.55 -26.26 -7.51
N ALA A 504 16.59 -25.01 -7.97
CA ALA A 504 16.70 -24.69 -9.39
C ALA A 504 18.18 -24.66 -9.78
N LYS A 505 18.54 -25.35 -10.87
CA LYS A 505 19.95 -25.50 -11.28
C LYS A 505 20.16 -25.51 -12.80
N ASN A 506 21.34 -25.07 -13.21
CA ASN A 506 21.91 -25.31 -14.54
C ASN A 506 23.37 -25.81 -14.40
N ASN A 507 24.13 -25.86 -15.50
CA ASN A 507 25.50 -26.37 -15.48
C ASN A 507 26.49 -25.54 -14.64
N GLU A 508 26.10 -24.34 -14.21
CA GLU A 508 26.98 -23.35 -13.56
C GLU A 508 26.46 -22.92 -12.18
N ILE A 509 25.14 -22.84 -12.00
CA ILE A 509 24.50 -22.25 -10.83
C ILE A 509 23.44 -23.20 -10.28
N SER A 510 23.37 -23.29 -8.95
CA SER A 510 22.32 -24.01 -8.22
C SER A 510 21.87 -23.13 -7.04
N SER A 511 20.57 -22.92 -6.92
CA SER A 511 19.96 -22.08 -5.87
C SER A 511 18.70 -22.74 -5.33
N ALA A 512 18.48 -22.62 -4.01
CA ALA A 512 17.41 -23.31 -3.30
C ALA A 512 16.39 -22.33 -2.71
N GLY A 513 15.10 -22.64 -2.89
CA GLY A 513 13.98 -21.99 -2.22
C GLY A 513 13.32 -22.98 -1.27
N THR A 514 12.89 -22.49 -0.10
CA THR A 514 12.19 -23.31 0.91
C THR A 514 10.82 -22.73 1.22
N LEU A 515 9.86 -23.61 1.48
CA LEU A 515 8.50 -23.23 1.86
C LEU A 515 7.98 -24.18 2.93
N THR A 516 7.47 -23.62 4.03
CA THR A 516 6.74 -24.41 5.03
C THR A 516 5.25 -24.31 4.75
N ILE A 517 4.58 -25.46 4.65
CA ILE A 517 3.12 -25.53 4.54
C ILE A 517 2.53 -26.26 5.74
N ASN A 518 1.32 -25.85 6.11
CA ASN A 518 0.49 -26.54 7.09
C ASN A 518 -0.75 -27.06 6.34
N VAL A 519 -0.85 -28.37 6.20
CA VAL A 519 -1.92 -29.06 5.46
C VAL A 519 -3.01 -29.52 6.40
#